data_AF-A0A5R2MZC3-F1
#
_entry.id   AF-A0A5R2MZC3-F1
#
_cell.length_a   1.000
_cell.length_b   1.000
_cell.length_c   1.000
_cell.angle_alpha   90.00
_cell.angle_beta   90.00
_cell.angle_gamma   90.00
#
_symmetry.space_group_name_H-M   'P 1'
#
loop_
_entity.id
_entity.type
_entity.pdbx_description
1 polymer ?
#
loop_
_entity_poly.entity_id
_entity_poly.type
_entity_poly.pdbx_seq_one_letter_code
_entity_poly.pdbx_strand_id
1 'polypeptide(L)'
;DIIALAGRQERDGHPVPVDGPDYSLLPAGLDVEARAAAPPGRRWLAKLWVIFLMTLTAVANRFGWTIGKFDPKVYKRDVASNSDFRKFDDGLKMTIDVDADVLQRIENRLKQAEEAGICRYGLHR
;
A
#
# COMPACT_ATOMS: atom_id res chain seq x y z
N ASP A 1 15.00 -17.81 0.19
CA ASP A 1 15.44 -17.40 -1.16
C ASP A 1 14.56 -16.34 -1.81
N ILE A 2 13.28 -16.62 -2.11
CA ILE A 2 12.40 -15.65 -2.79
C ILE A 2 12.20 -14.37 -1.97
N ILE A 3 12.03 -14.47 -0.66
CA ILE A 3 11.96 -13.29 0.23
C ILE A 3 13.24 -12.46 0.16
N ALA A 4 14.41 -13.10 0.11
CA ALA A 4 15.70 -12.40 0.00
C ALA A 4 15.91 -11.79 -1.40
N LEU A 5 15.30 -12.37 -2.44
CA LEU A 5 15.26 -11.78 -3.79
C LEU A 5 14.32 -10.56 -3.83
N ALA A 6 13.16 -10.64 -3.18
CA ALA A 6 12.20 -9.56 -3.06
C ALA A 6 12.71 -8.40 -2.17
N GLY A 7 13.39 -8.71 -1.07
CA GLY A 7 13.94 -7.70 -0.15
C GLY A 7 15.11 -6.87 -0.70
N ARG A 8 15.56 -7.16 -1.93
CA ARG A 8 16.53 -6.31 -2.66
C ARG A 8 15.87 -5.16 -3.43
N GLN A 9 14.53 -5.10 -3.43
CA GLN A 9 13.74 -3.99 -3.98
C GLN A 9 13.82 -2.75 -3.09
N GLU A 10 13.52 -1.58 -3.68
CA GLU A 10 13.33 -0.35 -2.93
C GLU A 10 12.28 -0.58 -1.82
N ARG A 11 12.56 -0.14 -0.59
CA ARG A 11 11.70 -0.33 0.59
C ARG A 11 11.45 -1.80 0.99
N ASP A 12 12.37 -2.75 0.76
CA ASP A 12 12.20 -4.19 1.12
C ASP A 12 10.93 -4.83 0.49
N GLY A 13 10.42 -4.23 -0.60
CA GLY A 13 9.19 -4.66 -1.27
C GLY A 13 7.89 -4.14 -0.63
N HIS A 14 7.96 -3.21 0.34
CA HIS A 14 6.79 -2.59 0.96
C HIS A 14 6.07 -1.64 -0.04
N PRO A 15 4.76 -1.85 -0.32
CA PRO A 15 3.99 -0.97 -1.20
C PRO A 15 3.76 0.43 -0.60
N VAL A 16 3.85 0.55 0.73
CA VAL A 16 3.67 1.81 1.48
C VAL A 16 5.02 2.27 2.04
N PRO A 17 5.38 3.57 1.94
CA PRO A 17 6.60 4.10 2.56
C PRO A 17 6.62 3.90 4.08
N VAL A 18 7.82 3.83 4.67
CA VAL A 18 8.00 3.70 6.13
C VAL A 18 7.38 4.89 6.89
N ASP A 19 7.42 6.08 6.28
CA ASP A 19 6.79 7.30 6.79
C ASP A 19 5.28 7.40 6.47
N GLY A 20 4.68 6.31 5.99
CA GLY A 20 3.30 6.22 5.56
C GLY A 20 3.00 6.91 4.23
N PRO A 21 1.75 6.85 3.76
CA PRO A 21 1.34 7.47 2.50
C PRO A 21 1.39 8.99 2.58
N ASP A 22 1.59 9.64 1.44
CA ASP A 22 1.48 11.09 1.32
C ASP A 22 0.03 11.55 1.22
N TYR A 23 -0.22 12.76 1.72
CA TYR A 23 -1.51 13.41 1.60
C TYR A 23 -1.55 14.23 0.31
N SER A 24 -2.47 13.91 -0.59
CA SER A 24 -2.81 14.76 -1.73
C SER A 24 -4.03 15.61 -1.39
N LEU A 25 -3.98 16.90 -1.74
CA LEU A 25 -5.13 17.81 -1.63
C LEU A 25 -6.26 17.44 -2.61
N LEU A 26 -5.94 16.70 -3.67
CA LEU A 26 -6.88 16.19 -4.65
C LEU A 26 -6.68 14.67 -4.79
N PRO A 27 -7.40 13.84 -4.02
CA PRO A 27 -7.25 12.40 -4.13
C PRO A 27 -7.87 11.91 -5.45
N ALA A 28 -7.17 11.03 -6.16
CA ALA A 28 -7.69 10.38 -7.36
C ALA A 28 -9.00 9.60 -7.08
N GLY A 29 -9.24 9.20 -5.82
CA GLY A 29 -10.43 8.50 -5.36
C GLY A 29 -11.63 9.37 -4.95
N LEU A 30 -11.55 10.71 -5.03
CA LEU A 30 -12.58 11.61 -4.49
C LEU A 30 -13.99 11.31 -4.99
N ASP A 31 -14.12 11.00 -6.28
CA ASP A 31 -15.40 10.68 -6.90
C ASP A 31 -15.97 9.34 -6.45
N VAL A 32 -15.11 8.35 -6.22
CA VAL A 32 -15.49 7.03 -5.73
C VAL A 32 -15.97 7.15 -4.28
N GLU A 33 -15.21 7.85 -3.44
CA GLU A 33 -15.56 8.10 -2.04
C GLU A 33 -16.88 8.87 -1.90
N ALA A 34 -17.08 9.93 -2.68
CA ALA A 34 -18.32 10.71 -2.64
C ALA A 34 -19.55 9.90 -3.08
N ARG A 35 -19.38 8.96 -4.02
CA ARG A 35 -20.45 8.04 -4.45
C ARG A 35 -20.78 7.01 -3.38
N ALA A 36 -19.78 6.54 -2.63
CA ALA A 36 -19.98 5.60 -1.53
C ALA A 36 -20.64 6.27 -0.31
N ALA A 37 -20.29 7.52 -0.03
CA ALA A 37 -20.77 8.23 1.16
C ALA A 37 -22.13 8.92 0.98
N ALA A 38 -22.54 9.29 -0.24
CA ALA A 38 -23.72 10.12 -0.45
C ALA A 38 -24.53 9.83 -1.73
N PRO A 39 -25.86 10.04 -1.68
CA PRO A 39 -26.74 9.93 -2.84
C PRO A 39 -26.47 11.04 -3.88
N PRO A 40 -26.91 10.87 -5.16
CA PRO A 40 -26.52 11.70 -6.30
C PRO A 40 -26.62 13.23 -6.10
N GLY A 41 -27.56 13.73 -5.30
CA GLY A 41 -27.71 15.17 -5.03
C GLY A 41 -26.84 15.76 -3.91
N ARG A 42 -26.24 14.92 -3.05
CA ARG A 42 -25.40 15.36 -1.91
C ARG A 42 -23.92 15.04 -2.07
N ARG A 43 -23.52 14.48 -3.22
CA ARG A 43 -22.12 14.12 -3.49
C ARG A 43 -21.17 15.31 -3.42
N TRP A 44 -21.62 16.50 -3.84
CA TRP A 44 -20.78 17.70 -3.79
C TRP A 44 -20.43 18.11 -2.34
N LEU A 45 -21.38 18.00 -1.40
CA LEU A 45 -21.13 18.20 0.02
C LEU A 45 -20.16 17.15 0.57
N ALA A 46 -20.33 15.88 0.17
CA ALA A 46 -19.42 14.82 0.56
C ALA A 46 -17.99 15.07 0.03
N LYS A 47 -17.84 15.53 -1.23
CA LYS A 47 -16.56 15.92 -1.79
C LYS A 47 -15.91 17.05 -1.00
N LEU A 48 -16.65 18.12 -0.71
CA LEU A 48 -16.14 19.25 0.09
C LEU A 48 -15.72 18.81 1.49
N TRP A 49 -16.50 17.92 2.11
CA TRP A 49 -16.18 17.37 3.41
C TRP A 49 -14.91 16.53 3.40
N VAL A 50 -14.74 15.66 2.41
CA VAL A 50 -13.51 14.85 2.22
C VAL A 50 -12.30 15.75 1.99
N ILE A 51 -12.41 16.75 1.10
CA ILE A 51 -11.34 17.72 0.85
C ILE A 51 -10.98 18.48 2.13
N PHE A 52 -11.98 18.90 2.91
CA PHE A 52 -11.77 19.58 4.18
C PHE A 52 -11.00 18.70 5.17
N LEU A 53 -11.43 17.43 5.35
CA LEU A 53 -10.75 16.49 6.24
C LEU A 53 -9.31 16.18 5.78
N MET A 54 -9.08 16.00 4.48
CA MET A 54 -7.74 15.79 3.94
C MET A 54 -6.84 17.00 4.14
N THR A 55 -7.36 18.21 3.88
CA THR A 55 -6.60 19.46 4.07
C THR A 55 -6.26 19.64 5.55
N LEU A 56 -7.22 19.43 6.45
CA LEU A 56 -7.01 19.50 7.89
C LEU A 56 -5.94 18.51 8.35
N THR A 57 -5.98 17.28 7.84
CA THR A 57 -4.99 16.24 8.14
C THR A 57 -3.60 16.60 7.60
N ALA A 58 -3.52 17.11 6.37
CA ALA A 58 -2.26 17.53 5.76
C ALA A 58 -1.63 18.71 6.52
N VAL A 59 -2.43 19.69 6.95
CA VAL A 59 -1.99 20.81 7.77
C VAL A 59 -1.52 20.31 9.14
N ALA A 60 -2.31 19.47 9.82
CA ALA A 60 -1.92 18.90 11.11
C ALA A 60 -0.61 18.11 11.01
N ASN A 61 -0.43 17.31 9.95
CA ASN A 61 0.82 16.61 9.69
C ASN A 61 2.00 17.58 9.46
N ARG A 62 1.78 18.66 8.69
CA ARG A 62 2.81 19.66 8.38
C ARG A 62 3.28 20.46 9.60
N PHE A 63 2.37 20.73 10.53
CA PHE A 63 2.66 21.46 11.78
C PHE A 63 2.92 20.53 12.98
N GLY A 64 2.78 19.21 12.81
CA GLY A 64 2.95 18.22 13.88
C GLY A 64 1.87 18.32 14.97
N TRP A 65 0.67 18.78 14.61
CA TRP A 65 -0.45 18.93 15.55
C TRP A 65 -1.25 17.65 15.68
N THR A 66 -1.68 17.36 16.91
CA THR A 66 -2.63 16.29 17.21
C THR A 66 -4.04 16.86 17.22
N ILE A 67 -4.98 16.20 16.52
CA ILE A 67 -6.39 16.59 16.50
C ILE A 67 -7.15 15.68 17.48
N GLY A 68 -7.33 16.14 18.71
CA GLY A 68 -7.94 15.33 19.78
C GLY A 68 -7.09 14.08 20.06
N LYS A 69 -7.62 12.89 19.74
CA LYS A 69 -6.89 11.61 19.88
C LYS A 69 -6.12 11.20 18.63
N PHE A 70 -6.24 11.95 17.54
CA PHE A 70 -5.59 11.64 16.27
C PHE A 70 -4.20 12.28 16.21
N ASP A 71 -3.17 11.45 16.09
CA ASP A 71 -1.81 11.88 15.79
C ASP A 71 -1.45 11.42 14.35
N PRO A 72 -1.23 12.37 13.41
CA PRO A 72 -0.88 12.03 12.03
C PRO A 72 0.38 11.17 11.89
N LYS A 73 1.37 11.35 12.76
CA LYS A 73 2.64 10.60 12.72
C LYS A 73 2.44 9.16 13.17
N VAL A 74 1.72 8.97 14.28
CA VAL A 74 1.36 7.63 14.76
C VAL A 74 0.50 6.93 13.73
N TYR A 75 -0.51 7.62 13.19
CA TYR A 75 -1.37 7.08 12.14
C TYR A 75 -0.60 6.62 10.90
N LYS A 76 0.31 7.45 10.38
CA LYS A 76 1.15 7.09 9.21
C LYS A 76 2.01 5.85 9.49
N ARG A 77 2.63 5.79 10.66
CA ARG A 77 3.43 4.64 11.10
C ARG A 77 2.58 3.38 11.22
N ASP A 78 1.41 3.49 11.83
CA ASP A 78 0.49 2.37 12.00
C ASP A 78 -0.02 1.87 10.65
N VAL A 79 -0.35 2.77 9.72
CA VAL A 79 -0.73 2.39 8.35
C VAL A 79 0.41 1.65 7.67
N ALA A 80 1.65 2.14 7.76
CA ALA A 80 2.79 1.47 7.18
C ALA A 80 3.04 0.09 7.82
N SER A 81 2.93 -0.04 9.15
CA SER A 81 3.17 -1.30 9.86
C SER A 81 2.06 -2.33 9.68
N ASN A 82 0.81 -1.89 9.50
CA ASN A 82 -0.34 -2.76 9.28
C ASN A 82 -0.61 -3.06 7.80
N SER A 83 0.14 -2.42 6.89
CA SER A 83 0.12 -2.77 5.47
C SER A 83 0.84 -4.10 5.26
N ASP A 84 0.12 -5.20 5.52
CA ASP A 84 0.62 -6.55 5.36
C ASP A 84 0.69 -6.93 3.88
N PHE A 85 1.85 -6.70 3.29
CA PHE A 85 2.17 -7.11 1.93
C PHE A 85 2.70 -8.55 1.84
N ARG A 86 2.88 -9.24 2.99
CA ARG A 86 3.44 -10.58 3.11
C ARG A 86 2.77 -11.39 4.23
N LYS A 87 1.72 -12.12 3.89
CA LYS A 87 1.02 -12.98 4.83
C LYS A 87 1.62 -14.38 4.87
N PHE A 88 2.12 -14.78 6.03
CA PHE A 88 2.57 -16.14 6.33
C PHE A 88 1.44 -16.90 7.04
N ASP A 89 0.77 -17.77 6.32
CA ASP A 89 -0.25 -18.69 6.84
C ASP A 89 0.26 -20.13 6.60
N ASP A 90 -0.59 -21.06 6.14
CA ASP A 90 -0.15 -22.35 5.57
C ASP A 90 0.76 -22.22 4.32
N GLY A 91 0.86 -21.01 3.77
CA GLY A 91 1.76 -20.65 2.68
C GLY A 91 2.07 -19.16 2.69
N LEU A 92 3.08 -18.77 1.91
CA LEU A 92 3.49 -17.38 1.77
C LEU A 92 2.72 -16.71 0.63
N LYS A 93 1.92 -15.69 0.95
CA LYS A 93 1.27 -14.82 -0.04
C LYS A 93 1.89 -13.44 0.03
N MET A 94 2.29 -12.90 -1.11
CA MET A 94 2.97 -11.62 -1.17
C MET A 94 2.44 -10.75 -2.31
N THR A 95 2.41 -9.44 -2.10
CA THR A 95 2.24 -8.45 -3.15
C THR A 95 3.43 -7.50 -3.07
N ILE A 96 4.33 -7.63 -4.03
CA ILE A 96 5.58 -6.87 -4.08
C ILE A 96 5.64 -6.09 -5.38
N ASP A 97 6.05 -4.85 -5.28
CA ASP A 97 6.46 -4.08 -6.45
C ASP A 97 7.84 -4.59 -6.88
N VAL A 98 7.97 -5.00 -8.14
CA VAL A 98 9.22 -5.53 -8.68
C VAL A 98 9.53 -4.97 -10.06
N ASP A 99 10.79 -4.60 -10.25
CA ASP A 99 11.34 -4.29 -11.56
C ASP A 99 11.53 -5.55 -12.42
N ALA A 100 11.81 -5.34 -13.71
CA ALA A 100 11.93 -6.42 -14.68
C ALA A 100 13.10 -7.38 -14.41
N ASP A 101 14.23 -6.91 -13.86
CA ASP A 101 15.38 -7.78 -13.55
C ASP A 101 15.06 -8.68 -12.36
N VAL A 102 14.46 -8.13 -11.31
CA VAL A 102 14.04 -8.90 -10.14
C VAL A 102 12.94 -9.90 -10.48
N LEU A 103 11.97 -9.52 -11.31
CA LEU A 103 10.95 -10.44 -11.81
C LEU A 103 11.59 -11.64 -12.52
N GLN A 104 12.55 -11.40 -13.42
CA GLN A 104 13.24 -12.46 -14.16
C GLN A 104 14.01 -13.41 -13.23
N ARG A 105 14.65 -12.88 -12.18
CA ARG A 105 15.38 -13.69 -11.19
C ARG A 105 14.44 -14.53 -10.34
N ILE A 106 13.30 -13.98 -9.94
CA ILE A 106 12.25 -14.73 -9.21
C ILE A 106 11.72 -15.86 -10.10
N GLU A 107 11.39 -15.57 -11.35
CA GLU A 107 10.92 -16.57 -12.32
C GLU A 107 11.96 -17.70 -12.51
N ASN A 108 13.23 -17.36 -12.73
CA ASN A 108 14.29 -18.35 -12.91
C ASN A 108 14.47 -19.23 -11.67
N ARG A 109 14.39 -18.64 -10.46
CA ARG A 109 14.50 -19.40 -9.22
C ARG A 109 13.33 -20.34 -8.98
N LEU A 110 12.12 -19.94 -9.40
CA LEU A 110 10.90 -20.76 -9.33
C LEU A 110 10.95 -21.91 -10.34
N LYS A 111 11.45 -21.69 -11.56
CA LYS A 111 11.69 -22.75 -12.55
C LYS A 111 12.68 -23.81 -12.03
N GLN A 112 13.80 -23.36 -11.48
CA GLN A 112 14.79 -24.28 -10.87
C GLN A 112 14.20 -25.09 -9.71
N ALA A 113 13.32 -24.49 -8.91
CA ALA A 113 12.64 -25.20 -7.81
C ALA A 113 11.65 -26.24 -8.34
N GLU A 114 10.96 -25.94 -9.44
CA GLU A 114 10.06 -26.88 -10.11
C GLU A 114 10.81 -28.05 -10.73
N GLU A 115 11.92 -27.79 -11.44
CA GLU A 115 12.79 -28.82 -12.00
C GLU A 115 13.37 -29.75 -10.91
N ALA A 116 13.66 -29.19 -9.73
CA ALA A 116 14.11 -29.94 -8.56
C ALA A 116 12.97 -30.66 -7.81
N GLY A 117 11.71 -30.54 -8.26
CA GLY A 117 10.54 -31.16 -7.62
C GLY A 117 10.12 -30.53 -6.29
N ILE A 118 10.61 -29.33 -5.97
CA ILE A 118 10.38 -28.62 -4.70
C ILE A 118 9.02 -27.90 -4.70
N CYS A 119 8.61 -27.35 -5.84
CA CYS A 119 7.33 -26.65 -5.97
C CYS A 119 6.69 -26.88 -7.34
N ARG A 120 5.43 -26.45 -7.50
CA ARG A 120 4.79 -26.27 -8.81
C ARG A 120 4.72 -24.78 -9.10
N TYR A 121 5.08 -24.36 -10.30
CA TYR A 121 5.14 -22.97 -10.68
C TYR A 121 4.18 -22.65 -11.84
N GLY A 122 3.68 -21.43 -11.87
CA GLY A 122 2.86 -20.90 -12.96
C GLY A 122 2.90 -19.38 -12.96
N LEU A 123 2.82 -18.79 -14.15
CA LEU A 123 2.80 -17.34 -14.34
C LEU A 123 1.61 -16.95 -15.21
N HIS A 124 0.85 -15.96 -14.76
CA HIS A 124 -0.21 -15.33 -15.55
C HIS A 124 0.33 -14.01 -16.12
N ARG A 125 0.06 -13.74 -17.39
CA ARG A 125 0.42 -12.48 -18.08
C ARG A 125 -0.82 -11.83 -18.66
#